data_AF-A0A1V3L581-F1
#
_entry.id   AF-A0A1V3L581-F1
#
_cell.length_a   1.000
_cell.length_b   1.000
_cell.length_c   1.000
_cell.angle_alpha   90.00
_cell.angle_beta   90.00
_cell.angle_gamma   90.00
#
_symmetry.space_group_name_H-M   'P 1'
#
loop_
_entity.id
_entity.type
_entity.pdbx_description
1 polymer ?
#
loop_
_entity_poly.entity_id
_entity_poly.type
_entity_poly.pdbx_seq_one_letter_code
_entity_poly.pdbx_strand_id
1 'polypeptide(L)' 'MFSGGTFLLNQLSPQYKHKLQGTSSLITYLANLTASFSVGLLMATPYGWQMANLSAVIFMSIFILWLFYQFTRVKI' A
#
# COMPACT_ATOMS: atom_id res chain seq x y z
N MET A 1 3.77 17.78 -3.73
CA MET A 1 3.36 16.41 -4.12
C MET A 1 1.96 16.19 -3.58
N PHE A 2 0.94 16.26 -4.43
CA PHE A 2 -0.45 16.01 -4.04
C PHE A 2 -0.69 14.49 -4.08
N SER A 3 -0.86 13.85 -2.92
CA SER A 3 -1.44 12.50 -2.86
C SER A 3 -2.94 12.60 -3.15
N GLY A 4 -3.58 11.54 -3.67
CA GLY A 4 -5.03 11.55 -3.90
C GLY A 4 -5.86 11.93 -2.67
N GLY A 5 -5.34 11.65 -1.46
CA GLY A 5 -5.94 12.10 -0.19
C GLY A 5 -5.93 13.63 -0.01
N THR A 6 -4.85 14.31 -0.39
CA THR A 6 -4.79 15.80 -0.34
C THR A 6 -5.75 16.47 -1.33
N PHE A 7 -6.12 15.80 -2.43
CA PHE A 7 -7.15 16.28 -3.37
C PHE A 7 -8.55 16.28 -2.74
N LEU A 8 -8.91 15.21 -2.02
CA LEU A 8 -10.19 15.14 -1.30
C LEU A 8 -10.24 16.13 -0.14
N LEU A 9 -9.15 16.29 0.61
CA LEU A 9 -9.05 17.27 1.70
C LEU A 9 -9.11 18.72 1.21
N ASN A 10 -8.84 18.95 -0.09
CA ASN A 10 -8.90 20.28 -0.68
C ASN A 10 -10.32 20.81 -0.83
N GLN A 11 -11.33 19.93 -0.83
CA GLN A 11 -12.75 20.25 -0.93
C GLN A 11 -13.39 20.62 0.42
N LEU A 12 -12.66 20.44 1.54
CA LEU A 12 -13.11 20.76 2.88
C LEU A 12 -12.96 22.25 3.21
N SER A 13 -13.75 22.71 4.18
CA SER A 13 -13.73 24.11 4.65
C SER A 13 -12.35 24.52 5.20
N PRO A 14 -11.94 25.81 5.05
CA PRO A 14 -10.56 26.24 5.29
C PRO A 14 -10.06 26.03 6.72
N GLN A 15 -10.98 26.02 7.69
CA GLN A 15 -10.68 26.11 9.13
C GLN A 15 -9.79 24.95 9.64
N TYR A 16 -9.92 23.74 9.09
CA TYR A 16 -9.12 22.57 9.50
C TYR A 16 -8.30 21.95 8.36
N LYS A 17 -8.41 22.50 7.15
CA LYS A 17 -7.84 21.96 5.93
C LYS A 17 -6.33 21.75 6.01
N HIS A 18 -5.58 22.75 6.44
CA HIS A 18 -4.12 22.67 6.53
C HIS A 18 -3.65 21.62 7.55
N LYS A 19 -4.34 21.52 8.70
CA LYS A 19 -4.04 20.52 9.72
C LYS A 19 -4.29 19.11 9.21
N LEU A 20 -5.42 18.88 8.53
CA LEU A 20 -5.76 17.58 7.95
C LEU A 20 -4.80 17.18 6.82
N GLN A 21 -4.39 18.13 5.96
CA GLN A 21 -3.39 17.87 4.91
C GLN A 21 -2.02 17.53 5.51
N GLY A 22 -1.61 18.22 6.58
CA GLY A 22 -0.41 17.91 7.34
C GLY A 22 -0.46 16.51 7.94
N THR A 23 -1.56 16.14 8.59
CA THR A 23 -1.76 14.80 9.16
C THR A 23 -1.75 13.71 8.08
N SER A 24 -2.44 13.92 6.95
CA SER A 24 -2.43 12.98 5.83
C SER A 24 -1.03 12.76 5.27
N SER A 25 -0.25 13.84 5.13
CA SER A 25 1.13 13.77 4.66
C SER A 25 2.02 13.04 5.67
N LEU A 26 1.88 13.36 6.97
CA LEU A 26 2.62 12.71 8.04
C LEU A 26 2.37 11.19 8.06
N ILE A 27 1.11 10.77 8.00
CA ILE A 27 0.74 9.34 7.97
C ILE A 27 1.36 8.67 6.74
N THR A 28 1.27 9.31 5.58
CA THR A 28 1.85 8.77 4.34
C THR A 28 3.37 8.60 4.46
N TYR A 29 4.09 9.60 4.98
CA TYR A 29 5.53 9.51 5.13
C TYR A 29 5.96 8.51 6.21
N LEU A 30 5.22 8.41 7.31
CA LEU A 30 5.48 7.38 8.33
C LEU A 30 5.29 5.97 7.77
N ALA A 31 4.20 5.74 7.03
CA ALA A 31 3.96 4.46 6.37
C ALA A 31 5.09 4.12 5.38
N ASN A 32 5.52 5.08 4.57
CA ASN A 32 6.63 4.91 3.63
C ASN A 32 7.96 4.64 4.35
N LEU A 33 8.24 5.35 5.44
CA LEU A 33 9.44 5.14 6.26
C LEU A 33 9.45 3.71 6.82
N THR A 34 8.35 3.28 7.44
CA THR A 34 8.22 1.93 7.98
C THR A 34 8.36 0.86 6.90
N ALA A 35 7.66 1.01 5.77
CA ALA A 35 7.74 0.05 4.67
C ALA A 35 9.17 -0.06 4.11
N SER A 36 9.81 1.08 3.86
CA SER A 36 11.18 1.11 3.33
C SER A 36 12.19 0.51 4.31
N PHE A 37 12.04 0.82 5.61
CA PHE A 37 12.86 0.23 6.66
C PHE A 37 12.66 -1.28 6.77
N SER A 38 11.41 -1.76 6.73
CA SER A 38 11.10 -3.20 6.75
C SER A 38 11.70 -3.94 5.55
N VAL A 39 11.63 -3.37 4.35
CA VAL A 39 12.27 -3.95 3.15
C VAL A 39 13.79 -3.95 3.31
N GLY A 40 14.38 -2.86 3.82
CA GLY A 40 15.81 -2.79 4.11
C GLY A 40 16.27 -3.86 5.11
N LEU A 41 15.53 -4.05 6.20
CA LEU A 41 15.77 -5.11 7.17
C LEU A 41 15.65 -6.50 6.53
N LEU A 42 14.61 -6.73 5.73
CA LEU A 42 14.45 -8.01 5.03
C LEU A 42 15.66 -8.29 4.14
N MET A 43 16.12 -7.31 3.36
CA MET A 43 17.27 -7.46 2.47
C MET A 43 18.60 -7.64 3.23
N ALA A 44 18.70 -7.15 4.47
CA ALA A 44 19.87 -7.39 5.32
C ALA A 44 19.90 -8.81 5.91
N THR A 45 18.79 -9.54 5.92
CA THR A 45 18.77 -10.93 6.40
C THR A 45 19.29 -11.92 5.35
N PRO A 46 19.98 -13.00 5.76
CA PRO A 46 20.30 -14.09 4.87
C PRO A 46 19.04 -14.61 4.17
N TYR A 47 19.12 -14.81 2.86
CA TYR A 47 18.00 -15.23 2.01
C TYR A 47 16.81 -14.25 1.90
N GLY A 48 16.95 -12.99 2.34
CA GLY A 48 15.89 -11.98 2.29
C GLY A 48 15.27 -11.77 0.91
N TRP A 49 16.10 -11.81 -0.13
CA TRP A 49 15.65 -11.74 -1.53
C TRP A 49 14.74 -12.92 -1.92
N GLN A 50 15.10 -14.13 -1.51
CA GLN A 50 14.31 -15.33 -1.75
C GLN A 50 12.98 -15.27 -0.99
N MET A 51 13.01 -14.79 0.26
CA MET A 51 11.79 -14.59 1.06
C MET A 51 10.84 -13.58 0.40
N ALA A 52 11.37 -12.47 -0.11
CA ALA A 52 10.59 -11.48 -0.85
C ALA A 52 9.91 -12.10 -2.08
N ASN A 53 10.67 -12.84 -2.90
CA ASN A 53 10.10 -13.50 -4.09
C ASN A 53 9.08 -14.57 -3.73
N LEU A 54 9.32 -15.37 -2.68
CA LEU A 54 8.36 -16.38 -2.21
C LEU A 54 7.04 -15.73 -1.79
N SER A 55 7.10 -14.62 -1.05
CA SER A 55 5.90 -13.88 -0.66
C SER A 55 5.14 -13.36 -1.90
N ALA A 56 5.84 -12.85 -2.92
CA ALA A 56 5.23 -12.40 -4.16
C ALA A 56 4.51 -13.54 -4.88
N VAL A 57 5.13 -14.73 -4.97
CA VAL A 57 4.49 -15.92 -5.57
C VAL A 57 3.22 -16.31 -4.82
N ILE A 58 3.23 -16.29 -3.48
CA ILE A 58 2.05 -16.59 -2.66
C ILE A 58 0.92 -15.59 -2.96
N PHE A 59 1.21 -14.29 -2.95
CA PHE A 59 0.19 -13.26 -3.23
C PHE A 59 -0.36 -13.37 -4.66
N MET A 60 0.49 -13.61 -5.66
CA MET A 60 0.05 -13.84 -7.04
C MET A 60 -0.84 -15.07 -7.14
N SER A 61 -0.50 -16.16 -6.45
CA SER A 61 -1.29 -17.39 -6.46
C SER A 61 -2.68 -17.17 -5.85
N ILE A 62 -2.74 -16.48 -4.70
CA ILE A 62 -4.02 -16.10 -4.06
C ILE A 62 -4.85 -15.23 -5.00
N PHE A 63 -4.23 -14.25 -5.65
CA PHE A 63 -4.92 -13.38 -6.60
C PHE A 63 -5.47 -14.14 -7.81
N ILE A 64 -4.71 -15.08 -8.38
CA ILE A 64 -5.15 -15.92 -9.50
C ILE A 64 -6.34 -16.80 -9.07
N LEU A 65 -6.28 -17.42 -7.89
CA LEU A 65 -7.38 -18.24 -7.37
C LEU A 65 -8.64 -17.40 -7.15
N TRP A 66 -8.49 -16.21 -6.57
CA TRP A 66 -9.60 -15.28 -6.39
C TRP A 66 -10.20 -14.86 -7.74
N LEU A 67 -9.36 -14.52 -8.72
CA LEU A 67 -9.78 -14.14 -10.06
C LEU A 67 -10.53 -15.28 -10.77
N PHE A 68 -10.01 -16.50 -10.68
CA PHE A 68 -10.69 -17.70 -11.20
C PHE A 68 -12.04 -17.94 -10.52
N TYR A 69 -12.11 -17.75 -9.20
CA TYR A 69 -13.36 -17.83 -8.45
C TYR A 69 -14.38 -16.80 -8.95
N GLN A 70 -13.96 -15.55 -9.19
CA GLN A 70 -14.86 -14.53 -9.73
C GLN A 70 -15.37 -14.90 -11.12
N PHE A 71 -14.50 -15.37 -12.03
CA PHE A 71 -14.92 -15.82 -13.36
C PHE A 71 -15.90 -16.99 -13.31
N THR A 72 -15.74 -17.92 -12.37
CA THR A 72 -16.66 -19.05 -12.21
C THR A 72 -18.02 -18.62 -11.63
N ARG A 73 -18.03 -17.55 -10.81
CA ARG A 73 -19.27 -16.95 -10.27
C ARG A 73 -20.03 -16.13 -11.31
N VAL A 74 -19.34 -15.45 -12.22
CA VAL A 74 -19.93 -14.74 -13.34
C VAL A 74 -20.27 -15.77 -14.43
N LYS A 75 -21.37 -16.52 -14.23
CA LYS A 75 -22.00 -17.26 -15.33
C LYS A 75 -22.52 -16.22 -16.33
N ILE A 76 -21.88 -16.13 -17.50
CA ILE A 76 -22.52 -15.61 -18.71
C ILE A 76 -23.53 -16.67 -19.18
#